data_AF-A0A0P0X084-F1
#
_entry.id   AF-A0A0P0X084-F1
#
_cell.length_a   1.000
_cell.length_b   1.000
_cell.length_c   1.000
_cell.angle_alpha   90.00
_cell.angle_beta   90.00
_cell.angle_gamma   90.00
#
_symmetry.space_group_name_H-M   'P 1'
#
loop_
_entity.id
_entity.type
_entity.pdbx_description
1 polymer ?
#
loop_
_entity_poly.entity_id
_entity_poly.type
_entity_poly.pdbx_seq_one_letter_code
_entity_poly.pdbx_strand_id
1 'polypeptide(L)'
;PKYASAQFYIDNVLPRIKDKKIMSIKPFVDRLGYDNVPMEINRLRCRVNYHALKFLPEIEEMAEKLATRMRNRTGNVNPYMALHLRFEKGMVGLSFCDFAGTREEKAMMADYRQKQWPRRFKNGSHLWSLALEKRKEGRCPLEPGEIGIILRAMGYTKETQIYVASGQVYGGSNRMAPLRNMFPNLVTKEDLASKEEIEHFKKHVTSLAALDFLVCLKSDVFVMTHGGNFAKLIIGFRRYMGRHRLKSIKPDKGLMSKFFGDPYMPWATFVEDVMITHQTRTGLPESTFPHYDLWENPLTPCMCRA
;
A
#
# COMPACT_ATOMS: atom_id res chain seq x y z
N PRO A 1 1.66 24.81 -7.01
CA PRO A 1 0.99 23.78 -7.87
C PRO A 1 1.19 22.38 -7.27
N LYS A 2 0.48 21.35 -7.75
CA LYS A 2 0.87 19.96 -7.52
C LYS A 2 2.04 19.64 -8.47
N TYR A 3 3.07 18.97 -8.00
CA TYR A 3 4.30 18.64 -8.73
C TYR A 3 4.97 19.85 -9.40
N ALA A 4 5.09 20.96 -8.68
CA ALA A 4 5.75 22.17 -9.19
C ALA A 4 7.27 21.94 -9.36
N SER A 5 7.87 22.57 -10.38
CA SER A 5 9.32 22.51 -10.58
C SER A 5 10.09 23.19 -9.45
N ALA A 6 11.39 22.88 -9.33
CA ALA A 6 12.27 23.57 -8.39
C ALA A 6 12.28 25.10 -8.66
N GLN A 7 12.30 25.50 -9.93
CA GLN A 7 12.29 26.91 -10.36
C GLN A 7 11.03 27.65 -9.87
N PHE A 8 9.85 27.00 -9.87
CA PHE A 8 8.63 27.62 -9.35
C PHE A 8 8.80 28.10 -7.90
N TYR A 9 9.49 27.31 -7.06
CA TYR A 9 9.75 27.69 -5.67
C TYR A 9 10.71 28.88 -5.57
N ILE A 10 11.75 28.91 -6.40
CA ILE A 10 12.72 30.00 -6.45
C ILE A 10 12.05 31.31 -6.88
N ASP A 11 11.19 31.26 -7.90
CA ASP A 11 10.60 32.46 -8.48
C ASP A 11 9.38 32.98 -7.71
N ASN A 12 8.56 32.08 -7.15
CA ASN A 12 7.25 32.45 -6.62
C ASN A 12 7.13 32.32 -5.10
N VAL A 13 7.87 31.38 -4.50
CA VAL A 13 7.73 31.05 -3.07
C VAL A 13 8.83 31.74 -2.25
N LEU A 14 10.08 31.66 -2.70
CA LEU A 14 11.23 32.24 -2.01
C LEU A 14 11.11 33.77 -1.80
N PRO A 15 10.67 34.59 -2.77
CA PRO A 15 10.52 36.04 -2.54
C PRO A 15 9.46 36.34 -1.48
N ARG A 16 8.36 35.58 -1.47
CA ARG A 16 7.27 35.72 -0.48
C ARG A 16 7.73 35.33 0.92
N ILE A 17 8.53 34.28 1.05
CA ILE A 17 9.13 33.89 2.34
C ILE A 17 10.08 34.99 2.84
N LYS A 18 10.91 35.56 1.97
CA LYS A 18 11.84 36.64 2.33
C LYS A 18 11.12 37.91 2.81
N ASP A 19 10.00 38.26 2.18
CA ASP A 19 9.15 39.40 2.56
C ASP A 19 8.39 39.13 3.87
N LYS A 20 7.61 38.05 3.93
CA LYS A 20 6.70 37.76 5.05
C LYS A 20 7.36 37.11 6.26
N LYS A 21 8.62 36.66 6.15
CA LYS A 21 9.42 35.92 7.16
C LYS A 21 8.90 34.53 7.53
N ILE A 22 7.59 34.38 7.68
CA ILE A 22 6.91 33.13 7.99
C ILE A 22 5.85 32.88 6.93
N MET A 23 5.84 31.68 6.36
CA MET A 23 4.85 31.26 5.36
C MET A 23 4.35 29.86 5.65
N SER A 24 3.02 29.70 5.70
CA SER A 24 2.38 28.39 5.77
C SER A 24 1.94 27.93 4.37
N ILE A 25 2.55 26.87 3.85
CA ILE A 25 2.22 26.32 2.52
C ILE A 25 1.17 25.22 2.68
N LYS A 26 -0.07 25.45 2.21
CA LYS A 26 -1.19 24.50 2.29
C LYS A 26 -1.83 24.23 0.92
N PRO A 27 -2.25 22.99 0.59
CA PRO A 27 -1.83 21.70 1.19
C PRO A 27 -0.35 21.37 0.93
N PHE A 28 0.29 20.48 1.70
CA PHE A 28 1.72 20.14 1.53
C PHE A 28 1.99 18.90 0.64
N VAL A 29 0.94 18.18 0.22
CA VAL A 29 1.08 16.92 -0.52
C VAL A 29 1.61 17.14 -1.94
N ASP A 30 2.59 16.31 -2.36
CA ASP A 30 3.09 16.21 -3.74
C ASP A 30 3.53 17.55 -4.34
N ARG A 31 4.27 18.35 -3.59
CA ARG A 31 4.53 19.75 -3.91
C ARG A 31 5.68 19.97 -4.89
N LEU A 32 6.87 19.44 -4.59
CA LEU A 32 7.97 19.39 -5.55
C LEU A 32 7.74 18.23 -6.53
N GLY A 33 7.85 18.51 -7.82
CA GLY A 33 7.77 17.52 -8.88
C GLY A 33 8.93 16.52 -8.85
N TYR A 34 8.94 15.65 -9.85
CA TYR A 34 10.05 14.73 -10.11
C TYR A 34 10.94 15.21 -11.27
N ASP A 35 10.39 16.07 -12.13
CA ASP A 35 11.04 16.48 -13.36
C ASP A 35 12.00 17.65 -13.13
N ASN A 36 13.18 17.55 -13.74
CA ASN A 36 14.21 18.59 -13.72
C ASN A 36 14.57 19.08 -12.30
N VAL A 37 14.45 18.20 -11.30
CA VAL A 37 14.91 18.48 -9.94
C VAL A 37 16.42 18.21 -9.88
N PRO A 38 17.24 19.20 -9.45
CA PRO A 38 18.67 19.01 -9.31
C PRO A 38 19.04 17.80 -8.44
N MET A 39 20.12 17.09 -8.82
CA MET A 39 20.50 15.81 -8.22
C MET A 39 20.81 15.94 -6.72
N GLU A 40 21.41 17.05 -6.31
CA GLU A 40 21.68 17.40 -4.92
C GLU A 40 20.39 17.51 -4.08
N ILE A 41 19.31 18.06 -4.67
CA ILE A 41 18.00 18.12 -4.00
C ILE A 41 17.40 16.73 -3.90
N ASN A 42 17.49 15.92 -4.95
CA ASN A 42 17.02 14.52 -4.89
C ASN A 42 17.81 13.70 -3.87
N ARG A 43 19.14 13.85 -3.78
CA ARG A 43 19.96 13.22 -2.74
C ARG A 43 19.58 13.68 -1.34
N LEU A 44 19.31 14.97 -1.15
CA LEU A 44 18.82 15.50 0.13
C LEU A 44 17.46 14.88 0.50
N ARG A 45 16.52 14.81 -0.45
CA ARG A 45 15.23 14.13 -0.28
C ARG A 45 15.42 12.69 0.20
N CYS A 46 16.31 11.95 -0.45
CA CYS A 46 16.65 10.58 -0.05
C CYS A 46 17.22 10.49 1.37
N ARG A 47 18.20 11.34 1.72
CA ARG A 47 18.81 11.36 3.06
C ARG A 47 17.78 11.68 4.13
N VAL A 48 16.90 12.64 3.86
CA VAL A 48 15.81 12.98 4.78
C VAL A 48 14.87 11.79 4.95
N ASN A 49 14.40 11.20 3.85
CA ASN A 49 13.42 10.12 3.89
C ASN A 49 13.94 8.85 4.55
N TYR A 50 15.15 8.41 4.20
CA TYR A 50 15.67 7.11 4.64
C TYR A 50 16.52 7.16 5.92
N HIS A 51 17.02 8.34 6.34
CA HIS A 51 17.90 8.47 7.52
C HIS A 51 17.39 9.45 8.57
N ALA A 52 16.94 10.65 8.16
CA ALA A 52 16.59 11.70 9.11
C ALA A 52 15.19 11.52 9.72
N LEU A 53 14.22 11.04 8.93
CA LEU A 53 12.89 10.71 9.41
C LEU A 53 12.94 9.38 10.16
N LYS A 54 12.84 9.46 11.49
CA LYS A 54 12.81 8.31 12.40
C LYS A 54 11.48 8.26 13.14
N PHE A 55 11.05 7.06 13.49
CA PHE A 55 9.92 6.88 14.39
C PHE A 55 10.33 7.18 15.83
N LEU A 56 9.35 7.44 16.69
CA LEU A 56 9.62 7.58 18.13
C LEU A 56 10.11 6.23 18.68
N PRO A 57 11.06 6.22 19.64
CA PRO A 57 11.63 4.98 20.18
C PRO A 57 10.57 3.96 20.66
N GLU A 58 9.51 4.43 21.31
CA GLU A 58 8.41 3.59 21.80
C GLU A 58 7.66 2.86 20.66
N ILE A 59 7.52 3.50 19.50
CA ILE A 59 6.90 2.89 18.31
C ILE A 59 7.85 1.84 17.71
N GLU A 60 9.15 2.13 17.66
CA GLU A 60 10.15 1.19 17.15
C GLU A 60 10.25 -0.07 18.02
N GLU A 61 10.28 0.10 19.35
CA GLU A 61 10.30 -1.00 20.32
C GLU A 61 9.04 -1.86 20.22
N MET A 62 7.86 -1.24 20.19
CA MET A 62 6.61 -1.99 20.07
C MET A 62 6.52 -2.73 18.72
N ALA A 63 6.95 -2.11 17.62
CA ALA A 63 6.97 -2.77 16.33
C ALA A 63 7.96 -3.95 16.28
N GLU A 64 9.11 -3.84 16.94
CA GLU A 64 10.05 -4.96 17.10
C GLU A 64 9.42 -6.10 17.90
N LYS A 65 8.70 -5.78 18.98
CA LYS A 65 7.95 -6.76 19.79
C LYS A 65 6.90 -7.49 18.95
N LEU A 66 6.11 -6.77 18.17
CA LEU A 66 5.10 -7.35 17.27
C LEU A 66 5.74 -8.25 16.21
N ALA A 67 6.84 -7.80 15.58
CA ALA A 67 7.53 -8.57 14.55
C ALA A 67 8.22 -9.82 15.12
N THR A 68 8.72 -9.77 16.37
CA THR A 68 9.29 -10.91 17.09
C THR A 68 8.20 -11.92 17.45
N ARG A 69 7.08 -11.45 18.01
CA ARG A 69 5.91 -12.30 18.30
C ARG A 69 5.44 -13.01 17.03
N MET A 70 5.34 -12.28 15.92
CA MET A 70 4.93 -12.82 14.63
C MET A 70 5.85 -13.96 14.15
N ARG A 71 7.17 -13.81 14.30
CA ARG A 71 8.14 -14.87 13.94
C ARG A 71 8.05 -16.10 14.84
N ASN A 72 7.74 -15.91 16.12
CA ASN A 72 7.80 -16.95 17.13
C ASN A 72 6.44 -17.62 17.42
N ARG A 73 5.38 -17.30 16.68
CA ARG A 73 4.01 -17.77 16.97
C ARG A 73 3.86 -19.29 16.99
N THR A 74 4.66 -19.98 16.18
CA THR A 74 4.61 -21.43 16.02
C THR A 74 5.66 -22.17 16.86
N GLY A 75 6.21 -21.53 17.90
CA GLY A 75 7.24 -22.08 18.78
C GLY A 75 8.67 -22.09 18.22
N ASN A 76 8.82 -21.97 16.90
CA ASN A 76 10.09 -21.80 16.20
C ASN A 76 10.09 -20.47 15.43
N VAL A 77 11.28 -19.91 15.18
CA VAL A 77 11.47 -18.72 14.35
C VAL A 77 11.11 -19.06 12.91
N ASN A 78 9.98 -18.56 12.44
CA ASN A 78 9.49 -18.79 11.08
C ASN A 78 9.33 -17.48 10.30
N PRO A 79 9.54 -17.51 8.97
CA PRO A 79 9.28 -16.35 8.13
C PRO A 79 7.79 -16.00 8.15
N TYR A 80 7.49 -14.72 7.89
CA TYR A 80 6.12 -14.27 7.75
C TYR A 80 5.94 -13.31 6.57
N MET A 81 4.70 -13.31 6.08
CA MET A 81 4.22 -12.35 5.10
C MET A 81 3.53 -11.19 5.81
N ALA A 82 3.77 -9.97 5.36
CA ALA A 82 2.96 -8.83 5.72
C ALA A 82 2.12 -8.39 4.53
N LEU A 83 0.80 -8.38 4.71
CA LEU A 83 -0.20 -7.97 3.73
C LEU A 83 -0.74 -6.59 4.10
N HIS A 84 -0.41 -5.58 3.31
CA HIS A 84 -1.05 -4.28 3.38
C HIS A 84 -2.37 -4.30 2.60
N LEU A 85 -3.46 -4.42 3.34
CA LEU A 85 -4.81 -4.52 2.82
C LEU A 85 -5.47 -3.14 2.81
N ARG A 86 -5.41 -2.46 1.66
CA ARG A 86 -5.98 -1.13 1.45
C ARG A 86 -7.41 -1.22 0.92
N PHE A 87 -8.32 -1.67 1.78
CA PHE A 87 -9.73 -1.89 1.46
C PHE A 87 -10.67 -1.16 2.43
N GLU A 88 -10.26 0.02 2.89
CA GLU A 88 -11.07 0.86 3.79
C GLU A 88 -12.17 1.60 3.02
N LYS A 89 -13.26 1.98 3.71
CA LYS A 89 -14.41 2.70 3.12
C LYS A 89 -14.01 3.89 2.24
N GLY A 90 -13.00 4.67 2.68
CA GLY A 90 -12.46 5.79 1.92
C GLY A 90 -11.85 5.38 0.57
N MET A 91 -11.06 4.29 0.54
CA MET A 91 -10.43 3.79 -0.68
C MET A 91 -11.47 3.16 -1.63
N VAL A 92 -12.39 2.35 -1.09
CA VAL A 92 -13.49 1.74 -1.85
C VAL A 92 -14.40 2.83 -2.47
N GLY A 93 -14.70 3.88 -1.70
CA GLY A 93 -15.42 5.06 -2.20
C GLY A 93 -14.67 5.79 -3.31
N LEU A 94 -13.41 6.18 -3.05
CA LEU A 94 -12.57 6.97 -3.96
C LEU A 94 -12.29 6.28 -5.30
N SER A 95 -12.17 4.96 -5.29
CA SER A 95 -11.92 4.17 -6.50
C SER A 95 -13.08 4.20 -7.49
N PHE A 96 -14.32 4.43 -7.01
CA PHE A 96 -15.53 4.33 -7.82
C PHE A 96 -15.68 2.98 -8.56
N CYS A 97 -15.12 1.90 -8.02
CA CYS A 97 -15.28 0.55 -8.54
C CYS A 97 -16.54 -0.13 -7.98
N ASP A 98 -17.03 -1.19 -8.63
CA ASP A 98 -18.08 -2.07 -8.09
C ASP A 98 -17.46 -3.38 -7.58
N PHE A 99 -17.82 -3.79 -6.37
CA PHE A 99 -17.28 -4.93 -5.62
C PHE A 99 -18.38 -5.97 -5.32
N ALA A 100 -19.33 -6.10 -6.26
CA ALA A 100 -20.44 -7.06 -6.21
C ALA A 100 -21.20 -7.10 -4.87
N GLY A 101 -21.36 -5.93 -4.23
CA GLY A 101 -22.04 -5.82 -2.94
C GLY A 101 -23.56 -5.99 -3.02
N THR A 102 -24.21 -6.09 -1.87
CA THR A 102 -25.69 -6.13 -1.78
C THR A 102 -26.31 -4.81 -2.28
N ARG A 103 -27.63 -4.80 -2.51
CA ARG A 103 -28.34 -3.57 -2.92
C ARG A 103 -28.15 -2.46 -1.89
N GLU A 104 -28.17 -2.82 -0.60
CA GLU A 104 -27.98 -1.93 0.54
C GLU A 104 -26.54 -1.39 0.58
N GLU A 105 -25.53 -2.26 0.42
CA GLU A 105 -24.13 -1.83 0.34
C GLU A 105 -23.89 -0.85 -0.82
N LYS A 106 -24.48 -1.14 -1.98
CA LYS A 106 -24.38 -0.27 -3.17
C LYS A 106 -25.05 1.09 -2.93
N ALA A 107 -26.23 1.12 -2.32
CA ALA A 107 -26.93 2.36 -1.99
C ALA A 107 -26.14 3.22 -0.98
N MET A 108 -25.65 2.62 0.10
CA MET A 108 -24.82 3.32 1.10
C MET A 108 -23.52 3.87 0.48
N MET A 109 -22.89 3.10 -0.41
CA MET A 109 -21.67 3.54 -1.09
C MET A 109 -21.95 4.66 -2.10
N ALA A 110 -23.12 4.65 -2.77
CA ALA A 110 -23.53 5.72 -3.66
C ALA A 110 -23.73 7.05 -2.90
N ASP A 111 -24.47 7.03 -1.78
CA ASP A 111 -24.65 8.21 -0.90
C ASP A 111 -23.29 8.75 -0.41
N TYR A 112 -22.42 7.86 0.06
CA TYR A 112 -21.08 8.25 0.51
C TYR A 112 -20.27 8.91 -0.61
N ARG A 113 -20.28 8.35 -1.83
CA ARG A 113 -19.57 8.91 -2.99
C ARG A 113 -20.13 10.26 -3.41
N GLN A 114 -21.46 10.43 -3.37
CA GLN A 114 -22.11 11.69 -3.69
C GLN A 114 -21.72 12.80 -2.70
N LYS A 115 -21.63 12.48 -1.40
CA LYS A 115 -21.19 13.40 -0.35
C LYS A 115 -19.71 13.78 -0.45
N GLN A 116 -18.83 12.79 -0.64
CA GLN A 116 -17.37 13.00 -0.62
C GLN A 116 -16.80 13.53 -1.94
N TRP A 117 -17.33 13.08 -3.08
CA TRP A 117 -16.83 13.45 -4.41
C TRP A 117 -17.98 13.81 -5.36
N PRO A 118 -18.77 14.86 -5.06
CA PRO A 118 -19.99 15.20 -5.81
C PRO A 118 -19.71 15.45 -7.29
N ARG A 119 -18.59 16.09 -7.65
CA ARG A 119 -18.20 16.34 -9.05
C ARG A 119 -17.92 15.04 -9.80
N ARG A 120 -17.13 14.13 -9.22
CA ARG A 120 -16.84 12.83 -9.86
C ARG A 120 -18.08 11.96 -9.96
N PHE A 121 -18.94 12.00 -8.94
CA PHE A 121 -20.20 11.28 -8.93
C PHE A 121 -21.11 11.75 -10.08
N LYS A 122 -21.31 13.07 -10.24
CA LYS A 122 -22.10 13.66 -11.32
C LYS A 122 -21.57 13.33 -12.73
N ASN A 123 -20.26 13.23 -12.90
CA ASN A 123 -19.65 12.86 -14.19
C ASN A 123 -19.82 11.37 -14.56
N GLY A 124 -20.71 10.62 -13.89
CA GLY A 124 -20.94 9.21 -14.19
C GLY A 124 -19.80 8.28 -13.77
N SER A 125 -18.86 8.72 -12.91
CA SER A 125 -17.73 7.86 -12.52
C SER A 125 -18.15 6.55 -11.83
N HIS A 126 -19.38 6.52 -11.31
CA HIS A 126 -20.02 5.42 -10.59
C HIS A 126 -20.78 4.45 -11.51
N LEU A 127 -20.96 4.78 -12.80
CA LEU A 127 -21.67 3.95 -13.75
C LEU A 127 -20.96 2.61 -13.94
N TRP A 128 -21.75 1.54 -14.09
CA TRP A 128 -21.27 0.15 -14.11
C TRP A 128 -20.18 -0.10 -15.17
N SER A 129 -20.37 0.39 -16.40
CA SER A 129 -19.42 0.19 -17.51
C SER A 129 -18.02 0.68 -17.16
N LEU A 130 -17.91 1.91 -16.64
CA LEU A 130 -16.63 2.50 -16.23
C LEU A 130 -16.07 1.83 -14.97
N ALA A 131 -16.94 1.40 -14.05
CA ALA A 131 -16.51 0.67 -12.86
C ALA A 131 -15.87 -0.69 -13.23
N LEU A 132 -16.45 -1.39 -14.20
CA LEU A 132 -15.94 -2.66 -14.71
C LEU A 132 -14.62 -2.48 -15.49
N GLU A 133 -14.55 -1.46 -16.36
CA GLU A 133 -13.33 -1.11 -17.08
C GLU A 133 -12.16 -0.84 -16.12
N LYS A 134 -12.40 -0.09 -15.03
CA LYS A 134 -11.40 0.11 -13.98
C LYS A 134 -10.94 -1.19 -13.32
N ARG A 135 -11.82 -2.18 -13.13
CA ARG A 135 -11.39 -3.48 -12.60
C ARG A 135 -10.47 -4.19 -13.59
N LYS A 136 -10.86 -4.23 -14.87
CA LYS A 136 -10.11 -4.88 -15.96
C LYS A 136 -8.70 -4.29 -16.10
N GLU A 137 -8.57 -2.98 -16.04
CA GLU A 137 -7.26 -2.30 -16.09
C GLU A 137 -6.47 -2.39 -14.78
N GLY A 138 -6.98 -3.09 -13.76
CA GLY A 138 -6.33 -3.16 -12.46
C GLY A 138 -6.24 -1.80 -11.77
N ARG A 139 -7.20 -0.89 -11.95
CA ARG A 139 -7.27 0.42 -11.26
C ARG A 139 -7.98 0.34 -9.90
N CYS A 140 -8.67 -0.75 -9.60
CA CYS A 140 -9.36 -0.95 -8.32
C CYS A 140 -8.44 -1.56 -7.25
N PRO A 141 -8.66 -1.35 -5.94
CA PRO A 141 -8.05 -2.18 -4.90
C PRO A 141 -8.54 -3.62 -5.00
N LEU A 142 -7.70 -4.59 -4.63
CA LEU A 142 -8.14 -5.97 -4.49
C LEU A 142 -8.97 -6.16 -3.22
N GLU A 143 -10.03 -6.93 -3.31
CA GLU A 143 -10.78 -7.45 -2.17
C GLU A 143 -9.93 -8.45 -1.36
N PRO A 144 -10.21 -8.64 -0.06
CA PRO A 144 -9.50 -9.62 0.75
C PRO A 144 -9.51 -11.03 0.13
N GLY A 145 -10.65 -11.48 -0.40
CA GLY A 145 -10.74 -12.76 -1.10
C GLY A 145 -9.91 -12.81 -2.39
N GLU A 146 -9.94 -11.75 -3.19
CA GLU A 146 -9.18 -11.65 -4.44
C GLU A 146 -7.67 -11.80 -4.21
N ILE A 147 -7.11 -11.10 -3.22
CA ILE A 147 -5.69 -11.26 -2.89
C ILE A 147 -5.38 -12.66 -2.37
N GLY A 148 -6.29 -13.27 -1.61
CA GLY A 148 -6.12 -14.65 -1.16
C GLY A 148 -6.00 -15.64 -2.32
N ILE A 149 -6.82 -15.48 -3.37
CA ILE A 149 -6.77 -16.31 -4.59
C ILE A 149 -5.41 -16.16 -5.29
N ILE A 150 -4.92 -14.93 -5.47
CA ILE A 150 -3.60 -14.68 -6.08
C ILE A 150 -2.49 -15.34 -5.25
N LEU A 151 -2.53 -15.23 -3.92
CA LEU A 151 -1.52 -15.83 -3.05
C LEU A 151 -1.54 -17.37 -3.14
N ARG A 152 -2.72 -17.99 -3.23
CA ARG A 152 -2.84 -19.43 -3.46
C ARG A 152 -2.27 -19.85 -4.81
N ALA A 153 -2.53 -19.06 -5.86
CA ALA A 153 -1.97 -19.30 -7.18
C ALA A 153 -0.43 -19.15 -7.22
N MET A 154 0.14 -18.31 -6.36
CA MET A 154 1.60 -18.21 -6.16
C MET A 154 2.21 -19.36 -5.35
N GLY A 155 1.39 -20.29 -4.85
CA GLY A 155 1.84 -21.44 -4.07
C GLY A 155 1.87 -21.24 -2.55
N TYR A 156 1.37 -20.12 -2.02
CA TYR A 156 1.26 -19.95 -0.56
C TYR A 156 0.17 -20.87 0.00
N THR A 157 0.52 -21.59 1.07
CA THR A 157 -0.36 -22.59 1.69
C THR A 157 -1.10 -22.01 2.90
N LYS A 158 -2.05 -22.77 3.45
CA LYS A 158 -2.86 -22.34 4.61
C LYS A 158 -2.01 -22.12 5.88
N GLU A 159 -0.84 -22.75 5.92
CA GLU A 159 0.14 -22.63 7.00
C GLU A 159 0.89 -21.29 6.99
N THR A 160 0.84 -20.54 5.87
CA THR A 160 1.54 -19.25 5.72
C THR A 160 1.13 -18.28 6.83
N GLN A 161 2.10 -17.77 7.59
CA GLN A 161 1.85 -16.78 8.61
C GLN A 161 1.69 -15.39 7.97
N ILE A 162 0.51 -14.78 8.12
CA ILE A 162 0.19 -13.48 7.50
C ILE A 162 -0.12 -12.45 8.58
N TYR A 163 0.65 -11.36 8.59
CA TYR A 163 0.34 -10.14 9.32
C TYR A 163 -0.46 -9.21 8.41
N VAL A 164 -1.65 -8.77 8.82
CA VAL A 164 -2.46 -7.83 8.05
C VAL A 164 -2.33 -6.42 8.61
N ALA A 165 -1.72 -5.55 7.80
CA ALA A 165 -1.74 -4.10 7.99
C ALA A 165 -2.94 -3.51 7.26
N SER A 166 -3.95 -3.06 8.02
CA SER A 166 -5.15 -2.44 7.47
C SER A 166 -5.77 -1.48 8.47
N GLY A 167 -6.47 -0.47 7.96
CA GLY A 167 -7.50 0.21 8.73
C GLY A 167 -8.78 -0.65 8.87
N GLN A 168 -9.91 0.00 9.11
CA GLN A 168 -11.19 -0.69 9.14
C GLN A 168 -11.58 -1.15 7.72
N VAL A 169 -11.54 -2.47 7.49
CA VAL A 169 -11.91 -3.11 6.22
C VAL A 169 -13.39 -2.85 5.92
N TYR A 170 -13.68 -2.35 4.72
CA TYR A 170 -15.06 -2.16 4.24
C TYR A 170 -15.79 -3.51 4.14
N GLY A 171 -16.98 -3.61 4.74
CA GLY A 171 -17.72 -4.86 4.87
C GLY A 171 -17.27 -5.76 6.03
N GLY A 172 -16.28 -5.34 6.81
CA GLY A 172 -15.90 -5.97 8.08
C GLY A 172 -15.48 -7.44 7.98
N SER A 173 -15.89 -8.23 8.96
CA SER A 173 -15.55 -9.66 9.08
C SER A 173 -16.04 -10.48 7.90
N ASN A 174 -17.24 -10.20 7.37
CA ASN A 174 -17.80 -10.91 6.23
C ASN A 174 -16.92 -10.76 4.98
N ARG A 175 -16.41 -9.56 4.72
CA ARG A 175 -15.51 -9.30 3.59
C ARG A 175 -14.12 -9.92 3.80
N MET A 176 -13.68 -10.07 5.06
CA MET A 176 -12.44 -10.74 5.42
C MET A 176 -12.52 -12.27 5.44
N ALA A 177 -13.72 -12.85 5.55
CA ALA A 177 -13.92 -14.28 5.75
C ALA A 177 -13.26 -15.16 4.66
N PRO A 178 -13.38 -14.86 3.35
CA PRO A 178 -12.71 -15.65 2.32
C PRO A 178 -11.19 -15.71 2.51
N LEU A 179 -10.57 -14.58 2.88
CA LEU A 179 -9.13 -14.50 3.12
C LEU A 179 -8.72 -15.33 4.35
N ARG A 180 -9.46 -15.20 5.46
CA ARG A 180 -9.20 -15.96 6.68
C ARG A 180 -9.41 -17.47 6.49
N ASN A 181 -10.37 -17.87 5.67
CA ASN A 181 -10.60 -19.27 5.34
C ASN A 181 -9.45 -19.87 4.52
N MET A 182 -8.86 -19.10 3.60
CA MET A 182 -7.68 -19.54 2.84
C MET A 182 -6.40 -19.54 3.67
N PHE A 183 -6.27 -18.60 4.62
CA PHE A 183 -5.10 -18.40 5.47
C PHE A 183 -5.50 -18.24 6.94
N PRO A 184 -5.74 -19.34 7.66
CA PRO A 184 -6.18 -19.31 9.07
C PRO A 184 -5.14 -18.71 10.03
N ASN A 185 -3.85 -18.73 9.66
CA ASN A 185 -2.77 -18.13 10.46
C ASN A 185 -2.67 -16.60 10.32
N LEU A 186 -3.69 -15.96 9.76
CA LEU A 186 -3.77 -14.51 9.58
C LEU A 186 -4.07 -13.79 10.90
N VAL A 187 -3.23 -12.80 11.23
CA VAL A 187 -3.35 -11.96 12.43
C VAL A 187 -3.16 -10.49 12.14
N THR A 188 -3.68 -9.63 13.01
CA THR A 188 -3.42 -8.19 13.02
C THR A 188 -2.57 -7.80 14.23
N LYS A 189 -2.21 -6.52 14.34
CA LYS A 189 -1.55 -5.97 15.54
C LYS A 189 -2.40 -6.17 16.81
N GLU A 190 -3.73 -6.10 16.70
CA GLU A 190 -4.65 -6.32 17.82
C GLU A 190 -4.63 -7.77 18.31
N ASP A 191 -4.34 -8.74 17.43
CA ASP A 191 -4.18 -10.15 17.80
C ASP A 191 -2.80 -10.44 18.43
N LEU A 192 -1.79 -9.63 18.13
CA LEU A 192 -0.40 -9.80 18.58
C LEU A 192 -0.04 -8.96 19.82
N ALA A 193 -0.76 -7.87 20.07
CA ALA A 193 -0.59 -7.01 21.24
C ALA A 193 -1.61 -7.35 22.33
N SER A 194 -1.20 -7.22 23.59
CA SER A 194 -2.17 -7.12 24.69
C SER A 194 -2.96 -5.81 24.58
N LYS A 195 -4.11 -5.74 25.26
CA LYS A 195 -4.96 -4.54 25.25
C LYS A 195 -4.20 -3.34 25.82
N GLU A 196 -3.41 -3.56 26.87
CA GLU A 196 -2.63 -2.55 27.58
C GLU A 196 -1.53 -1.97 26.68
N GLU A 197 -0.81 -2.83 25.97
CA GLU A 197 0.25 -2.43 25.04
C GLU A 197 -0.28 -1.57 23.89
N ILE A 198 -1.41 -1.96 23.30
CA ILE A 198 -1.93 -1.27 22.12
C ILE A 198 -2.66 0.04 22.48
N GLU A 199 -3.26 0.13 23.68
CA GLU A 199 -4.04 1.30 24.09
C GLU A 199 -3.20 2.59 24.09
N HIS A 200 -1.92 2.50 24.49
CA HIS A 200 -0.99 3.62 24.46
C HIS A 200 -0.89 4.28 23.07
N PHE A 201 -0.93 3.48 22.00
CA PHE A 201 -0.81 3.94 20.63
C PHE A 201 -2.14 4.37 20.00
N LYS A 202 -3.30 3.99 20.57
CA LYS A 202 -4.62 4.32 20.01
C LYS A 202 -4.96 5.80 20.06
N LYS A 203 -4.30 6.58 20.94
CA LYS A 203 -4.47 8.04 21.03
C LYS A 203 -4.23 8.75 19.69
N HIS A 204 -3.35 8.19 18.85
CA HIS A 204 -3.04 8.72 17.52
C HIS A 204 -3.12 7.62 16.47
N VAL A 205 -4.08 7.71 15.55
CA VAL A 205 -4.23 6.76 14.42
C VAL A 205 -2.93 6.61 13.61
N THR A 206 -2.14 7.69 13.51
CA THR A 206 -0.84 7.68 12.85
C THR A 206 0.19 6.79 13.55
N SER A 207 0.11 6.61 14.87
CA SER A 207 1.00 5.71 15.61
C SER A 207 0.68 4.24 15.30
N LEU A 208 -0.60 3.88 15.19
CA LEU A 208 -1.00 2.54 14.76
C LEU A 208 -0.53 2.22 13.32
N ALA A 209 -0.65 3.19 12.41
CA ALA A 209 -0.13 3.06 11.06
C ALA A 209 1.40 2.95 11.02
N ALA A 210 2.10 3.63 11.94
CA ALA A 210 3.55 3.51 12.07
C ALA A 210 3.99 2.11 12.55
N LEU A 211 3.25 1.50 13.49
CA LEU A 211 3.46 0.10 13.88
C LEU A 211 3.28 -0.83 12.68
N ASP A 212 2.17 -0.70 11.96
CA ASP A 212 1.90 -1.47 10.73
C ASP A 212 3.05 -1.31 9.72
N PHE A 213 3.52 -0.08 9.50
CA PHE A 213 4.62 0.21 8.58
C PHE A 213 5.90 -0.55 8.94
N LEU A 214 6.31 -0.48 10.20
CA LEU A 214 7.54 -1.12 10.69
C LEU A 214 7.44 -2.65 10.70
N VAL A 215 6.30 -3.21 11.08
CA VAL A 215 6.06 -4.67 11.01
C VAL A 215 6.07 -5.16 9.57
N CYS A 216 5.50 -4.40 8.63
CA CYS A 216 5.60 -4.70 7.20
C CYS A 216 7.04 -4.57 6.68
N LEU A 217 7.79 -3.55 7.09
CA LEU A 217 9.17 -3.36 6.65
C LEU A 217 10.08 -4.52 7.09
N LYS A 218 9.81 -5.11 8.26
CA LYS A 218 10.54 -6.24 8.83
C LYS A 218 10.14 -7.60 8.25
N SER A 219 9.08 -7.74 7.47
CA SER A 219 8.61 -9.05 6.99
C SER A 219 9.52 -9.66 5.91
N ASP A 220 9.47 -10.98 5.76
CA ASP A 220 10.22 -11.70 4.71
C ASP A 220 9.60 -11.47 3.33
N VAL A 221 8.26 -11.44 3.30
CA VAL A 221 7.46 -11.11 2.11
C VAL A 221 6.54 -9.93 2.45
N PHE A 222 6.53 -8.91 1.63
CA PHE A 222 5.57 -7.82 1.69
C PHE A 222 4.61 -7.92 0.50
N VAL A 223 3.31 -7.78 0.73
CA VAL A 223 2.28 -7.82 -0.32
C VAL A 223 1.35 -6.63 -0.14
N MET A 224 0.96 -5.98 -1.23
CA MET A 224 0.03 -4.85 -1.22
C MET A 224 -1.20 -5.14 -2.07
N THR A 225 -2.40 -4.77 -1.62
CA THR A 225 -3.62 -4.93 -2.45
C THR A 225 -3.91 -3.75 -3.35
N HIS A 226 -3.32 -2.59 -3.05
CA HIS A 226 -3.48 -1.38 -3.85
C HIS A 226 -2.32 -0.39 -3.61
N GLY A 227 -2.05 0.43 -4.64
CA GLY A 227 -1.03 1.47 -4.63
C GLY A 227 -1.22 2.57 -3.59
N GLY A 228 -0.17 3.36 -3.43
CA GLY A 228 -0.13 4.63 -2.70
C GLY A 228 0.95 4.68 -1.63
N ASN A 229 1.05 5.82 -0.96
CA ASN A 229 2.27 6.24 -0.27
C ASN A 229 2.81 5.22 0.75
N PHE A 230 1.93 4.57 1.52
CA PHE A 230 2.34 3.55 2.49
C PHE A 230 3.10 2.37 1.83
N ALA A 231 2.50 1.77 0.80
CA ALA A 231 3.10 0.63 0.11
C ALA A 231 4.37 1.04 -0.65
N LYS A 232 4.35 2.23 -1.28
CA LYS A 232 5.50 2.79 -1.98
C LYS A 232 6.69 2.97 -1.05
N LEU A 233 6.47 3.59 0.11
CA LEU A 233 7.52 3.80 1.10
C LEU A 233 8.10 2.46 1.60
N ILE A 234 7.27 1.45 1.89
CA ILE A 234 7.77 0.13 2.31
C ILE A 234 8.67 -0.49 1.23
N ILE A 235 8.20 -0.50 -0.03
CA ILE A 235 8.98 -1.05 -1.15
C ILE A 235 10.29 -0.28 -1.31
N GLY A 236 10.25 1.05 -1.25
CA GLY A 236 11.42 1.89 -1.34
C GLY A 236 12.43 1.65 -0.20
N PHE A 237 11.97 1.59 1.05
CA PHE A 237 12.83 1.30 2.19
C PHE A 237 13.46 -0.11 2.08
N ARG A 238 12.71 -1.11 1.64
CA ARG A 238 13.23 -2.48 1.42
C ARG A 238 14.31 -2.49 0.33
N ARG A 239 14.12 -1.76 -0.76
CA ARG A 239 15.13 -1.57 -1.82
C ARG A 239 16.35 -0.80 -1.30
N TYR A 240 16.14 0.32 -0.60
CA TYR A 240 17.18 1.20 -0.08
C TYR A 240 18.13 0.50 0.89
N MET A 241 17.57 -0.25 1.85
CA MET A 241 18.33 -0.88 2.93
C MET A 241 19.10 -2.14 2.48
N GLY A 242 19.31 -2.32 1.18
CA GLY A 242 20.00 -3.49 0.63
C GLY A 242 19.24 -4.81 0.84
N ARG A 243 17.98 -4.75 1.28
CA ARG A 243 17.12 -5.92 1.53
C ARG A 243 16.48 -6.44 0.24
N HIS A 244 17.21 -6.39 -0.88
CA HIS A 244 16.77 -6.87 -2.19
C HIS A 244 16.42 -8.37 -2.19
N ARG A 245 16.90 -9.13 -1.19
CA ARG A 245 16.51 -10.53 -0.97
C ARG A 245 15.09 -10.69 -0.42
N LEU A 246 14.51 -9.65 0.18
CA LEU A 246 13.16 -9.71 0.72
C LEU A 246 12.14 -9.37 -0.38
N LYS A 247 11.15 -10.24 -0.56
CA LYS A 247 10.19 -10.12 -1.66
C LYS A 247 9.17 -9.01 -1.35
N SER A 248 8.88 -8.18 -2.33
CA SER A 248 7.79 -7.19 -2.29
C SER A 248 6.87 -7.39 -3.49
N ILE A 249 5.77 -8.10 -3.26
CA ILE A 249 4.85 -8.51 -4.32
C ILE A 249 3.88 -7.37 -4.62
N LYS A 250 3.84 -6.98 -5.90
CA LYS A 250 2.86 -6.06 -6.47
C LYS A 250 1.87 -6.84 -7.34
N PRO A 251 0.75 -7.33 -6.78
CA PRO A 251 -0.23 -8.10 -7.53
C PRO A 251 -0.65 -7.39 -8.83
N ASP A 252 -0.73 -8.14 -9.93
CA ASP A 252 -1.48 -7.71 -11.09
C ASP A 252 -2.96 -7.92 -10.83
N LYS A 253 -3.67 -6.80 -10.74
CA LYS A 253 -5.08 -6.76 -10.33
C LYS A 253 -6.02 -7.02 -11.50
N GLY A 254 -5.54 -6.84 -12.74
CA GLY A 254 -6.30 -7.16 -13.95
C GLY A 254 -6.56 -8.66 -14.09
N LEU A 255 -5.65 -9.50 -13.57
CA LEU A 255 -5.80 -10.96 -13.58
C LEU A 255 -7.09 -11.44 -12.91
N MET A 256 -7.55 -10.78 -11.84
CA MET A 256 -8.82 -11.15 -11.20
C MET A 256 -10.02 -10.88 -12.09
N SER A 257 -9.97 -9.80 -12.88
CA SER A 257 -11.04 -9.50 -13.85
C SER A 257 -11.04 -10.48 -15.01
N LYS A 258 -9.86 -10.97 -15.42
CA LYS A 258 -9.73 -12.05 -16.41
C LYS A 258 -10.32 -13.35 -15.87
N PHE A 259 -9.92 -13.74 -14.65
CA PHE A 259 -10.34 -14.98 -14.01
C PHE A 259 -11.85 -15.03 -13.74
N PHE A 260 -12.43 -13.98 -13.15
CA PHE A 260 -13.87 -13.95 -12.91
C PHE A 260 -14.71 -13.60 -14.15
N GLY A 261 -14.09 -13.03 -15.18
CA GLY A 261 -14.74 -12.70 -16.44
C GLY A 261 -14.88 -13.89 -17.39
N ASP A 262 -14.09 -14.94 -17.19
CA ASP A 262 -14.09 -16.14 -18.01
C ASP A 262 -14.53 -17.36 -17.18
N PRO A 263 -15.80 -17.79 -17.28
CA PRO A 263 -16.31 -18.93 -16.53
C PRO A 263 -15.69 -20.28 -16.94
N TYR A 264 -14.97 -20.32 -18.07
CA TYR A 264 -14.35 -21.53 -18.61
C TYR A 264 -12.85 -21.62 -18.32
N MET A 265 -12.26 -20.60 -17.70
CA MET A 265 -10.83 -20.58 -17.38
C MET A 265 -10.49 -21.66 -16.32
N PRO A 266 -9.64 -22.66 -16.65
CA PRO A 266 -9.19 -23.64 -15.67
C PRO A 266 -8.28 -23.00 -14.61
N TRP A 267 -8.32 -23.52 -13.38
CA TRP A 267 -7.43 -23.07 -12.30
C TRP A 267 -5.95 -23.14 -12.69
N ALA A 268 -5.53 -24.20 -13.39
CA ALA A 268 -4.15 -24.39 -13.83
C ALA A 268 -3.68 -23.24 -14.75
N THR A 269 -4.54 -22.80 -15.68
CA THR A 269 -4.25 -21.67 -16.57
C THR A 269 -4.13 -20.36 -15.79
N PHE A 270 -5.00 -20.12 -14.82
CA PHE A 270 -4.89 -18.95 -13.96
C PHE A 270 -3.60 -18.96 -13.11
N VAL A 271 -3.21 -20.12 -12.58
CA VAL A 271 -1.94 -20.29 -11.86
C VAL A 271 -0.76 -19.95 -12.75
N GLU A 272 -0.74 -20.45 -13.98
CA GLU A 272 0.30 -20.15 -14.96
C GLU A 272 0.37 -18.64 -15.26
N ASP A 273 -0.77 -17.99 -15.53
CA ASP A 273 -0.86 -16.54 -15.73
C ASP A 273 -0.29 -15.76 -14.54
N VAL A 274 -0.67 -16.14 -13.31
CA VAL A 274 -0.18 -15.52 -12.07
C VAL A 274 1.33 -15.71 -11.94
N MET A 275 1.83 -16.92 -12.17
CA MET A 275 3.26 -17.22 -12.04
C MET A 275 4.08 -16.43 -13.05
N ILE A 276 3.70 -16.42 -14.33
CA ILE A 276 4.38 -15.67 -15.39
C ILE A 276 4.35 -14.17 -15.10
N THR A 277 3.18 -13.62 -14.80
CA THR A 277 2.99 -12.17 -14.60
C THR A 277 3.80 -11.64 -13.42
N HIS A 278 4.03 -12.46 -12.40
CA HIS A 278 4.69 -12.02 -11.17
C HIS A 278 6.19 -12.34 -11.09
N GLN A 279 6.81 -12.97 -12.09
CA GLN A 279 8.26 -13.23 -12.09
C GLN A 279 9.08 -11.96 -11.82
N THR A 280 8.70 -10.83 -12.43
CA THR A 280 9.37 -9.54 -12.29
C THR A 280 8.73 -8.61 -11.26
N ARG A 281 7.60 -8.98 -10.65
CA ARG A 281 6.79 -8.12 -9.76
C ARG A 281 6.99 -8.45 -8.28
N THR A 282 8.19 -8.88 -7.92
CA THR A 282 8.58 -9.31 -6.56
C THR A 282 9.47 -8.31 -5.83
N GLY A 283 9.53 -7.05 -6.30
CA GLY A 283 10.17 -5.95 -5.59
C GLY A 283 11.64 -5.73 -5.94
N LEU A 284 12.14 -6.46 -6.95
CA LEU A 284 13.46 -6.23 -7.50
C LEU A 284 13.64 -4.74 -7.89
N PRO A 285 14.85 -4.20 -7.76
CA PRO A 285 15.24 -2.94 -8.37
C PRO A 285 14.73 -2.82 -9.83
N GLU A 286 13.84 -1.87 -10.11
CA GLU A 286 13.41 -1.55 -11.47
C GLU A 286 14.25 -0.37 -12.00
N SER A 287 14.57 -0.35 -13.30
CA SER A 287 15.24 0.81 -13.90
C SER A 287 14.44 2.09 -13.68
N THR A 288 15.13 3.18 -13.35
CA THR A 288 14.49 4.49 -13.16
C THR A 288 14.08 5.08 -14.51
N PHE A 289 12.84 5.53 -14.65
CA PHE A 289 12.30 6.20 -15.86
C PHE A 289 11.93 7.67 -15.57
N PRO A 290 11.85 8.58 -16.56
CA PRO A 290 11.39 9.95 -16.34
C PRO A 290 10.03 10.01 -15.60
N HIS A 291 9.83 10.96 -14.68
CA HIS A 291 8.68 11.03 -13.73
C HIS A 291 8.66 10.01 -12.59
N TYR A 292 9.82 9.44 -12.28
CA TYR A 292 9.93 8.38 -11.31
C TYR A 292 9.51 8.72 -9.88
N ASP A 293 8.87 7.78 -9.20
CA ASP A 293 8.63 7.89 -7.77
C ASP A 293 9.87 7.49 -6.96
N LEU A 294 10.66 8.50 -6.58
CA LEU A 294 11.78 8.44 -5.64
C LEU A 294 11.46 7.59 -4.39
N TRP A 295 10.19 7.67 -3.98
CA TRP A 295 9.46 6.92 -2.97
C TRP A 295 9.71 5.43 -2.94
N GLU A 296 9.35 4.87 -4.07
CA GLU A 296 9.15 3.45 -4.30
C GLU A 296 10.41 2.81 -4.83
N ASN A 297 11.27 3.58 -5.49
CA ASN A 297 12.47 3.06 -6.05
C ASN A 297 13.64 4.08 -5.93
N PRO A 298 14.53 3.86 -4.96
CA PRO A 298 15.58 4.82 -4.63
C PRO A 298 16.89 4.65 -5.42
N LEU A 299 16.97 3.73 -6.39
CA LEU A 299 18.25 3.26 -6.95
C LEU A 299 19.15 4.38 -7.48
N THR A 300 18.73 5.08 -8.54
CA THR A 300 19.59 6.08 -9.21
C THR A 300 19.89 7.31 -8.35
N PRO A 301 18.91 7.95 -7.67
CA PRO A 301 19.15 9.20 -6.94
C PRO A 301 19.61 9.02 -5.48
N CYS A 302 19.29 7.89 -4.83
CA CYS A 302 19.54 7.71 -3.39
C CYS A 302 20.65 6.72 -3.08
N MET A 303 20.88 5.74 -3.94
CA MET A 303 21.88 4.69 -3.72
C MET A 303 23.12 4.99 -4.56
N CYS A 304 24.29 4.59 -4.07
CA CYS A 304 25.50 4.59 -4.88
C CYS A 304 25.32 3.58 -6.02
N ARG A 305 25.87 3.87 -7.20
CA ARG A 305 26.02 2.85 -8.24
C ARG A 305 26.92 1.76 -7.65
N ALA A 306 26.49 0.51 -7.77
CA ALA A 306 27.31 -0.65 -7.44
C ALA A 306 28.55 -0.69 -8.33
#